data_AF-A0A4Q2RS34-F1
#
_entry.id   AF-A0A4Q2RS34-F1
#
_cell.length_a   1.000
_cell.length_b   1.000
_cell.length_c   1.000
_cell.angle_alpha   90.00
_cell.angle_beta   90.00
_cell.angle_gamma   90.00
#
_symmetry.space_group_name_H-M   'P 1'
#
loop_
_entity.id
_entity.type
_entity.pdbx_description
1 polymer ?
#
loop_
_entity_poly.entity_id
_entity_poly.type
_entity_poly.pdbx_seq_one_letter_code
_entity_poly.pdbx_strand_id
1 'polypeptide(L)'
;MQATLHDVDAFDLPEWLGTQDVVWASEAGLRTGHLVRGELTAGPGEQLDCDLIAVDEAYPEPVVDSATRLRVHQAWRHGQVVVGEVDGRLALAVPGTRFDPDLVLDALGRLARAVGAHEEHYAALLRLSR
;
A
#
# COMPACT_ATOMS: atom_id res chain seq x y z
N MET A 1 -17.16 1.87 7.46
CA MET A 1 -17.64 0.51 7.20
C MET A 1 -16.43 -0.38 7.06
N GLN A 2 -16.55 -1.67 7.36
CA GLN A 2 -15.43 -2.59 7.22
C GLN A 2 -15.04 -2.73 5.73
N ALA A 3 -13.81 -2.38 5.38
CA ALA A 3 -13.27 -2.56 4.05
C ALA A 3 -13.15 -4.07 3.75
N THR A 4 -13.62 -4.47 2.56
CA THR A 4 -13.40 -5.83 2.04
C THR A 4 -12.15 -5.78 1.17
N LEU A 5 -11.11 -6.49 1.59
CA LEU A 5 -9.84 -6.56 0.86
C LEU A 5 -9.84 -7.81 -0.01
N HIS A 6 -9.90 -7.62 -1.32
CA HIS A 6 -9.79 -8.72 -2.29
C HIS A 6 -8.32 -8.94 -2.62
N ASP A 7 -7.81 -10.16 -2.44
CA ASP A 7 -6.40 -10.44 -2.68
C ASP A 7 -6.04 -10.29 -4.17
N VAL A 8 -4.93 -9.61 -4.42
CA VAL A 8 -4.36 -9.42 -5.75
C VAL A 8 -3.00 -10.11 -5.78
N ASP A 9 -2.78 -10.95 -6.79
CA ASP A 9 -1.45 -11.49 -7.04
C ASP A 9 -0.55 -10.39 -7.60
N ALA A 10 0.60 -10.17 -6.96
CA ALA A 10 1.55 -9.16 -7.40
C ALA A 10 2.10 -9.45 -8.82
N PHE A 11 2.09 -10.72 -9.25
CA PHE A 11 2.51 -11.09 -10.61
C PHE A 11 1.48 -10.74 -11.69
N ASP A 12 0.22 -10.47 -11.31
CA ASP A 12 -0.83 -10.00 -12.22
C ASP A 12 -0.82 -8.47 -12.37
N LEU A 13 0.02 -7.76 -11.61
CA LEU A 13 0.17 -6.32 -11.71
C LEU A 13 0.92 -5.91 -12.99
N PRO A 14 0.80 -4.64 -13.43
CA PRO A 14 1.51 -4.16 -14.62
C PRO A 14 3.02 -4.38 -14.57
N GLU A 15 3.59 -4.91 -15.66
CA GLU A 15 5.01 -5.26 -15.79
C GLU A 15 5.98 -4.11 -15.45
N TRP A 16 5.58 -2.87 -15.71
CA TRP A 16 6.41 -1.68 -15.45
C TRP A 16 6.74 -1.51 -13.96
N LEU A 17 5.92 -2.05 -13.05
CA LEU A 17 6.22 -2.05 -11.61
C LEU A 17 7.44 -2.90 -11.26
N GLY A 18 7.72 -3.95 -12.05
CA GLY A 18 8.86 -4.84 -11.86
C GLY A 18 10.15 -4.35 -12.53
N THR A 19 10.06 -3.40 -13.45
CA THR A 19 11.11 -3.15 -14.45
C THR A 19 11.55 -1.69 -14.59
N GLN A 20 10.82 -0.74 -14.03
CA GLN A 20 11.11 0.70 -14.14
C GLN A 20 11.27 1.37 -12.77
N ASP A 21 11.74 2.63 -12.78
CA ASP A 21 11.73 3.48 -11.60
C ASP A 21 10.30 3.95 -11.30
N VAL A 22 9.78 3.56 -10.12
CA VAL A 22 8.40 3.80 -9.69
C VAL A 22 8.37 4.84 -8.58
N VAL A 23 7.52 5.85 -8.75
CA VAL A 23 7.20 6.82 -7.70
C VAL A 23 5.78 6.57 -7.22
N TRP A 24 5.63 6.33 -5.93
CA TRP A 24 4.34 6.42 -5.26
C TRP A 24 4.12 7.85 -4.75
N ALA A 25 3.00 8.47 -5.08
CA ALA A 25 2.65 9.82 -4.63
C ALA A 25 1.39 9.80 -3.76
N SER A 26 1.48 10.37 -2.56
CA SER A 26 0.30 10.58 -1.71
C SER A 26 -0.57 11.73 -2.25
N GLU A 27 -1.88 11.53 -2.39
CA GLU A 27 -2.82 12.60 -2.80
C GLU A 27 -2.98 13.68 -1.73
N ALA A 28 -2.90 13.29 -0.45
CA ALA A 28 -3.06 14.16 0.71
C ALA A 28 -2.01 13.86 1.79
N GLY A 29 -2.03 14.64 2.87
CA GLY A 29 -1.10 14.45 3.98
C GLY A 29 -1.17 13.05 4.62
N LEU A 30 -0.04 12.53 5.09
CA LEU A 30 0.02 11.22 5.80
C LEU A 30 -0.78 11.18 7.11
N ARG A 31 -1.13 12.34 7.68
CA ARG A 31 -1.89 12.46 8.94
C ARG A 31 -3.41 12.50 8.72
N THR A 32 -3.89 11.85 7.65
CA THR A 32 -5.31 11.81 7.26
C THR A 32 -6.07 10.66 7.92
N GLY A 33 -5.39 9.65 8.46
CA GLY A 33 -6.00 8.55 9.22
C GLY A 33 -5.39 7.20 8.86
N HIS A 34 -6.24 6.18 8.81
CA HIS A 34 -5.87 4.80 8.45
C HIS A 34 -5.78 4.57 6.93
N LEU A 35 -6.28 5.49 6.10
CA LEU A 35 -6.23 5.39 4.64
C LEU A 35 -5.46 6.58 4.08
N VAL A 36 -4.45 6.30 3.26
CA VAL A 36 -3.74 7.31 2.47
C VAL A 36 -3.94 6.99 1.00
N ARG A 37 -4.68 7.86 0.31
CA ARG A 37 -4.87 7.77 -1.14
C ARG A 37 -3.56 8.06 -1.85
N GLY A 38 -3.24 7.25 -2.85
CA GLY A 38 -2.03 7.45 -3.64
C GLY A 38 -2.09 6.82 -5.03
N GLU A 39 -1.02 7.08 -5.78
CA GLU A 39 -0.86 6.63 -7.16
C GLU A 39 0.60 6.22 -7.38
N LEU A 40 0.81 5.11 -8.09
CA LEU A 40 2.11 4.67 -8.60
C LEU A 40 2.28 5.18 -10.04
N THR A 41 3.45 5.73 -10.34
CA THR A 41 3.80 6.23 -11.68
C THR A 41 5.23 5.86 -12.04
N ALA A 42 5.49 5.53 -13.31
CA ALA A 42 6.85 5.33 -13.84
C ALA A 42 7.13 6.19 -15.08
N GLY A 43 6.13 6.42 -15.93
CA GLY A 43 6.25 7.21 -17.16
C GLY A 43 4.90 7.66 -17.72
N PRO A 44 4.90 8.35 -18.88
CA PRO A 44 3.66 8.82 -19.50
C PRO A 44 2.70 7.66 -19.84
N GLY A 45 1.54 7.64 -19.18
CA GLY A 45 0.53 6.60 -19.37
C GLY A 45 0.73 5.36 -18.49
N GLU A 46 1.76 5.33 -17.66
CA GLU A 46 2.03 4.25 -16.69
C GLU A 46 1.64 4.76 -15.30
N GLN A 47 0.35 4.62 -15.01
CA GLN A 47 -0.31 5.11 -13.82
C GLN A 47 -1.18 4.02 -13.22
N LEU A 48 -1.12 3.85 -11.90
CA LEU A 48 -1.96 2.92 -11.17
C LEU A 48 -2.33 3.49 -9.81
N ASP A 49 -3.63 3.63 -9.58
CA ASP A 49 -4.17 3.94 -8.27
C ASP A 49 -3.72 2.88 -7.25
N CYS A 50 -3.02 3.31 -6.20
CA CYS A 50 -2.50 2.43 -5.17
C CYS A 50 -2.53 3.15 -3.81
N ASP A 51 -3.46 2.73 -2.96
CA ASP A 51 -3.67 3.31 -1.65
C ASP A 51 -2.87 2.54 -0.57
N LEU A 52 -2.63 3.19 0.57
CA LEU A 52 -2.11 2.53 1.76
C LEU A 52 -3.20 2.45 2.83
N ILE A 53 -3.44 1.26 3.36
CA ILE A 53 -4.46 1.01 4.39
C ILE A 53 -3.84 0.41 5.66
N ALA A 54 -3.98 1.12 6.77
CA ALA A 54 -3.55 0.73 8.10
C ALA A 54 -4.68 -0.06 8.80
N VAL A 55 -4.43 -1.33 9.13
CA VAL A 55 -5.52 -2.29 9.46
C VAL A 55 -5.90 -2.37 10.94
N ASP A 56 -5.19 -1.69 11.83
CA ASP A 56 -5.42 -1.78 13.28
C ASP A 56 -6.36 -0.69 13.82
N GLU A 57 -6.80 0.27 13.00
CA GLU A 57 -7.83 1.23 13.40
C GLU A 57 -9.18 0.50 13.55
N ALA A 58 -9.83 0.73 14.69
CA ALA A 58 -11.04 -0.01 15.05
C ALA A 58 -12.16 0.85 15.62
N TYR A 59 -11.99 2.17 15.61
CA TYR A 59 -13.01 3.11 16.02
C TYR A 59 -13.50 3.95 14.82
N PRO A 60 -14.82 4.17 14.65
CA PRO A 60 -15.92 3.62 15.44
C PRO A 60 -16.21 2.14 15.13
N GLU A 61 -15.61 1.61 14.07
CA GLU A 61 -15.70 0.22 13.65
C GLU A 61 -14.35 -0.27 13.07
N PRO A 62 -14.05 -1.58 13.08
CA PRO A 62 -12.86 -2.15 12.46
C PRO A 62 -12.71 -1.79 10.98
N VAL A 63 -11.50 -1.37 10.58
CA VAL A 63 -11.17 -1.12 9.16
C VAL A 63 -11.27 -2.40 8.34
N VAL A 64 -10.84 -3.55 8.87
CA VAL A 64 -10.96 -4.89 8.24
C VAL A 64 -11.40 -5.93 9.25
N ASP A 65 -11.82 -7.12 8.80
CA ASP A 65 -12.10 -8.23 9.71
C ASP A 65 -10.83 -8.76 10.41
N SER A 66 -11.06 -9.58 11.43
CA SER A 66 -9.98 -10.18 12.22
C SER A 66 -9.11 -11.14 11.40
N ALA A 67 -9.64 -11.80 10.38
CA ALA A 67 -8.89 -12.74 9.56
C ALA A 67 -7.90 -12.00 8.65
N THR A 68 -8.36 -10.92 7.99
CA THR A 68 -7.57 -10.02 7.18
C THR A 68 -6.50 -9.33 8.01
N ARG A 69 -6.87 -8.81 9.20
CA ARG A 69 -5.89 -8.21 10.13
C ARG A 69 -4.80 -9.20 10.52
N LEU A 70 -5.16 -10.42 10.91
CA LEU A 70 -4.19 -11.47 11.25
C LEU A 70 -3.24 -11.78 10.08
N ARG A 71 -3.78 -11.91 8.86
CA ARG A 71 -3.01 -12.18 7.65
C ARG A 71 -2.03 -11.06 7.32
N VAL A 72 -2.45 -9.80 7.44
CA VAL A 72 -1.59 -8.63 7.25
C VAL A 72 -0.42 -8.64 8.23
N HIS A 73 -0.69 -8.91 9.51
CA HIS A 73 0.38 -9.05 10.53
C HIS A 73 1.33 -10.21 10.22
N GLN A 74 0.83 -11.35 9.73
CA GLN A 74 1.67 -12.49 9.36
C GLN A 74 2.56 -12.16 8.16
N ALA A 75 2.00 -11.66 7.06
CA ALA A 75 2.75 -11.23 5.88
C ALA A 75 3.82 -10.21 6.27
N TRP A 76 3.45 -9.23 7.10
CA TRP A 76 4.37 -8.20 7.55
C TRP A 76 5.54 -8.76 8.36
N ARG A 77 5.28 -9.71 9.26
CA ARG A 77 6.33 -10.40 10.01
C ARG A 77 7.31 -11.16 9.11
N HIS A 78 6.87 -11.61 7.94
CA HIS A 78 7.67 -12.35 6.97
C HIS A 78 8.32 -11.47 5.89
N GLY A 79 8.34 -10.14 6.07
CA GLY A 79 8.96 -9.24 5.09
C GLY A 79 8.15 -9.06 3.81
N GLN A 80 6.85 -9.39 3.84
CA GLN A 80 5.90 -9.26 2.75
C GLN A 80 4.90 -8.15 3.05
N VAL A 81 4.16 -7.72 2.02
CA VAL A 81 2.99 -6.83 2.15
C VAL A 81 1.79 -7.52 1.52
N VAL A 82 0.62 -7.35 2.11
CA VAL A 82 -0.62 -7.80 1.48
C VAL A 82 -0.99 -6.78 0.42
N VAL A 83 -1.05 -7.23 -0.82
CA VAL A 83 -1.59 -6.47 -1.95
C VAL A 83 -3.02 -6.93 -2.17
N GLY A 84 -3.94 -5.98 -2.25
CA GLY A 84 -5.33 -6.28 -2.56
C GLY A 84 -6.05 -5.12 -3.19
N GLU A 85 -7.33 -5.29 -3.44
CA GLU A 85 -8.21 -4.27 -3.97
C GLU A 85 -9.25 -3.87 -2.91
N VAL A 86 -9.46 -2.57 -2.76
CA VAL A 86 -10.52 -1.96 -1.94
C VAL A 86 -11.21 -0.90 -2.78
N ASP A 87 -12.54 -1.01 -2.91
CA ASP A 87 -13.37 -0.06 -3.69
C ASP A 87 -12.85 0.19 -5.12
N GLY A 88 -12.33 -0.85 -5.80
CA GLY A 88 -11.82 -0.76 -7.17
C GLY A 88 -10.41 -0.17 -7.31
N ARG A 89 -9.71 0.06 -6.21
CA ARG A 89 -8.34 0.59 -6.19
C ARG A 89 -7.39 -0.41 -5.57
N LEU A 90 -6.18 -0.51 -6.13
CA LEU A 90 -5.12 -1.29 -5.49
C LEU A 90 -4.84 -0.70 -4.10
N ALA A 91 -4.54 -1.55 -3.14
CA ALA A 91 -4.22 -1.15 -1.79
C ALA A 91 -3.12 -2.05 -1.22
N LEU A 92 -2.15 -1.43 -0.54
CA LEU A 92 -1.19 -2.12 0.31
C LEU A 92 -1.72 -2.10 1.75
N ALA A 93 -2.02 -3.27 2.29
CA ALA A 93 -2.48 -3.40 3.66
C ALA A 93 -1.29 -3.58 4.63
N VAL A 94 -1.24 -2.70 5.62
CA VAL A 94 -0.09 -2.50 6.50
C VAL A 94 -0.54 -2.52 7.97
N PRO A 95 0.20 -3.16 8.88
CA PRO A 95 -0.07 -3.05 10.31
C PRO A 95 0.02 -1.61 10.83
N GLY A 96 -0.78 -1.28 11.83
CA GLY A 96 -0.84 0.05 12.45
C GLY A 96 -2.16 0.77 12.23
N THR A 97 -2.24 1.99 12.77
CA THR A 97 -3.45 2.85 12.71
C THR A 97 -3.24 4.12 11.88
N ARG A 98 -2.00 4.41 11.49
CA ARG A 98 -1.58 5.61 10.73
C ARG A 98 -0.24 5.37 10.05
N PHE A 99 0.13 6.28 9.14
CA PHE A 99 1.39 6.24 8.42
C PHE A 99 2.37 7.31 8.90
N ASP A 100 3.65 6.92 8.93
CA ASP A 100 4.81 7.80 8.93
C ASP A 100 5.66 7.49 7.69
N PRO A 101 6.64 8.35 7.34
CA PRO A 101 7.46 8.14 6.15
C PRO A 101 8.17 6.78 6.10
N ASP A 102 8.64 6.27 7.24
CA ASP A 102 9.39 5.00 7.29
C ASP A 102 8.47 3.82 6.98
N LEU A 103 7.24 3.83 7.51
CA LEU A 103 6.24 2.80 7.23
C LEU A 103 5.82 2.79 5.75
N VAL A 104 5.73 3.96 5.12
CA VAL A 104 5.45 4.07 3.69
C VAL A 104 6.58 3.45 2.88
N LEU A 105 7.84 3.78 3.20
CA LEU A 105 8.99 3.23 2.49
C LEU A 105 9.12 1.70 2.69
N ASP A 106 8.86 1.17 3.89
CA ASP A 106 8.86 -0.29 4.12
C ASP A 106 7.74 -0.98 3.31
N ALA A 107 6.54 -0.39 3.26
CA ALA A 107 5.44 -0.93 2.44
C ALA A 107 5.78 -0.97 0.95
N LEU A 108 6.37 0.10 0.41
CA LEU A 108 6.80 0.17 -1.00
C LEU A 108 7.96 -0.78 -1.30
N GLY A 109 8.94 -0.89 -0.41
CA GLY A 109 10.04 -1.84 -0.59
C GLY A 109 9.54 -3.29 -0.62
N ARG A 110 8.51 -3.61 0.16
CA ARG A 110 7.86 -4.94 0.12
C ARG A 110 7.05 -5.15 -1.15
N LEU A 111 6.38 -4.12 -1.67
CA LEU A 111 5.72 -4.19 -2.98
C LEU A 111 6.76 -4.45 -4.08
N ALA A 112 7.88 -3.71 -4.09
CA ALA A 112 8.96 -3.88 -5.05
C ALA A 112 9.43 -5.35 -5.09
N ARG A 113 9.70 -5.95 -3.93
CA ARG A 113 10.08 -7.37 -3.83
C ARG A 113 8.96 -8.31 -4.34
N ALA A 114 7.70 -7.99 -4.07
CA ALA A 114 6.57 -8.82 -4.50
C ALA A 114 6.41 -8.85 -6.03
N VAL A 115 6.71 -7.74 -6.72
CA VAL A 115 6.69 -7.65 -8.19
C VAL A 115 8.03 -8.00 -8.83
N GLY A 116 9.03 -8.45 -8.05
CA GLY A 116 10.35 -8.83 -8.55
C GLY A 116 11.31 -7.67 -8.84
N ALA A 117 10.97 -6.44 -8.44
CA ALA A 117 11.85 -5.27 -8.55
C ALA A 117 12.85 -5.17 -7.40
N HIS A 118 13.90 -4.39 -7.62
CA HIS A 118 14.79 -3.90 -6.56
C HIS A 118 14.19 -2.66 -5.87
N GLU A 119 14.36 -2.56 -4.55
CA GLU A 119 13.81 -1.47 -3.74
C GLU A 119 14.36 -0.09 -4.11
N GLU A 120 15.59 -0.05 -4.67
CA GLU A 120 16.23 1.19 -5.16
C GLU A 120 15.51 1.86 -6.33
N HIS A 121 14.61 1.12 -7.02
CA HIS A 121 13.76 1.66 -8.07
C HIS A 121 12.48 2.32 -7.54
N TYR A 122 12.22 2.25 -6.23
CA TYR A 122 10.99 2.78 -5.64
C TYR A 122 11.27 4.05 -4.83
N ALA A 123 10.47 5.08 -5.09
CA ALA A 123 10.50 6.33 -4.35
C ALA A 123 9.09 6.73 -3.89
N ALA A 124 9.03 7.58 -2.86
CA ALA A 124 7.79 8.13 -2.33
C ALA A 124 7.79 9.66 -2.38
N LEU A 125 6.73 10.24 -2.97
CA LEU A 125 6.41 11.66 -2.88
C LEU A 125 5.36 11.86 -1.79
N LEU A 126 5.78 12.42 -0.67
CA LEU A 126 4.95 12.55 0.53
C LEU A 126 4.48 13.99 0.75
N ARG A 127 3.19 14.15 1.02
CA ARG A 127 2.62 15.39 1.57
C ARG A 127 2.63 15.31 3.09
N LEU A 128 3.17 16.33 3.76
CA LEU A 128 3.41 16.31 5.21
C LEU A 128 2.25 16.87 6.05
N SER A 129 1.45 17.78 5.49
CA SER A 129 0.29 18.40 6.13
C SER A 129 -1.01 17.97 5.44
N ARG A 130 -2.15 18.10 6.15
CA ARG A 130 -3.48 17.84 5.58
C ARG A 130 -3.69 18.58 4.27
#